data_AF-A0AAD7HL08-F1
#
_entry.id   AF-A0AAD7HL08-F1
#
_cell.length_a   1.000
_cell.length_b   1.000
_cell.length_c   1.000
_cell.angle_alpha   90.00
_cell.angle_beta   90.00
_cell.angle_gamma   90.00
#
_symmetry.space_group_name_H-M   'P 1'
#
loop_
_entity.id
_entity.type
_entity.pdbx_description
1 polymer ?
#
loop_
_entity_poly.entity_id
_entity_poly.type
_entity_poly.pdbx_seq_one_letter_code
_entity_poly.pdbx_strand_id
1 'polypeptide(L)'
;MYLVSVVSFYSALGIKDFPFYCLVTSGTLGAILTGWQSSAQQQSYLVERNAQTFDISSPRQALHFATFLLRLRENQAKLKRRVEEKLSADINLERVRE
;
A
#
# COMPACT_ATOMS: atom_id res chain seq x y z
N MET A 1 -0.41 1.75 12.83
CA MET A 1 -1.57 2.65 12.68
C MET A 1 -1.72 3.21 11.26
N TYR A 2 -0.65 3.67 10.58
CA TYR A 2 -0.74 4.25 9.22
C TYR A 2 -1.32 3.32 8.14
N LEU A 3 -0.96 2.03 8.15
CA LEU A 3 -1.42 1.08 7.12
C LEU A 3 -2.94 0.88 7.12
N VAL A 4 -3.56 0.81 8.31
CA VAL A 4 -5.01 0.64 8.46
C VAL A 4 -5.76 1.81 7.84
N SER A 5 -5.34 3.04 8.15
CA SER A 5 -5.95 4.25 7.60
C SER A 5 -5.85 4.30 6.07
N VAL A 6 -4.69 3.90 5.51
CA VAL A 6 -4.49 3.83 4.06
C VAL A 6 -5.44 2.82 3.41
N VAL A 7 -5.55 1.61 3.98
CA VAL A 7 -6.47 0.57 3.47
C VAL A 7 -7.91 1.06 3.50
N SER A 8 -8.35 1.65 4.62
CA SER A 8 -9.72 2.16 4.76
C SER A 8 -10.02 3.29 3.76
N PHE A 9 -9.10 4.25 3.60
CA PHE A 9 -9.27 5.37 2.67
C PHE A 9 -9.43 4.90 1.22
N TYR A 10 -8.52 4.05 0.74
CA TYR A 10 -8.59 3.58 -0.65
C TYR A 10 -9.72 2.58 -0.89
N SER A 11 -10.11 1.81 0.13
CA SER A 11 -11.30 0.97 0.08
C SER A 11 -12.57 1.81 -0.11
N ALA A 12 -12.68 2.97 0.55
CA ALA A 12 -13.79 3.91 0.38
C ALA A 12 -13.83 4.49 -1.04
N LEU A 13 -12.69 4.67 -1.70
CA LEU A 13 -12.58 5.02 -3.12
C LEU A 13 -12.85 3.83 -4.08
N GLY A 14 -13.26 2.68 -3.54
CA GLY A 14 -13.54 1.48 -4.33
C GLY A 14 -12.30 0.76 -4.85
N ILE A 15 -11.11 1.04 -4.31
CA ILE A 15 -9.86 0.33 -4.61
C ILE A 15 -9.70 -0.79 -3.58
N LYS A 16 -10.22 -1.96 -3.93
CA LYS A 16 -10.11 -3.21 -3.17
C LYS A 16 -9.19 -4.22 -3.88
N ASP A 17 -8.83 -5.29 -3.19
CA ASP A 17 -7.97 -6.37 -3.69
C ASP A 17 -6.64 -5.86 -4.27
N PHE A 18 -6.10 -4.83 -3.63
CA PHE A 18 -4.83 -4.20 -3.99
C PHE A 18 -3.92 -4.11 -2.75
N PRO A 19 -2.67 -4.60 -2.83
CA PRO A 19 -1.76 -4.52 -1.69
C PRO A 19 -1.23 -3.10 -1.52
N PHE A 20 -1.48 -2.54 -0.33
CA PHE A 20 -0.83 -1.34 0.16
C PHE A 20 0.38 -1.72 0.99
N TYR A 21 1.41 -0.88 0.96
CA TYR A 21 2.65 -1.11 1.68
C TYR A 21 2.93 0.08 2.59
N CYS A 22 3.40 -0.22 3.79
CA CYS A 22 3.81 0.78 4.78
C CYS A 22 5.24 0.48 5.21
N LEU A 23 6.09 1.50 5.12
CA LEU A 23 7.44 1.48 5.64
C LEU A 23 7.40 1.85 7.12
N VAL A 24 7.99 1.01 7.97
CA VAL A 24 8.13 1.29 9.40
C VAL A 24 9.59 1.13 9.78
N THR A 25 10.11 2.09 10.55
CA THR A 25 11.45 2.04 11.10
C THR A 25 11.42 2.21 12.61
N SER A 26 12.31 1.49 13.31
CA SER A 26 12.55 1.62 14.74
C SER A 26 14.06 1.58 14.96
N GLY A 27 14.67 2.76 15.18
CA GLY A 27 16.12 2.88 15.16
C GLY A 27 16.70 2.42 13.83
N THR A 28 17.60 1.43 13.86
CA THR A 28 18.21 0.84 12.67
C THR A 28 17.38 -0.29 12.05
N LEU A 29 16.29 -0.72 12.67
CA LEU A 29 15.45 -1.78 12.13
C LEU A 29 14.38 -1.19 11.22
N GLY A 30 14.44 -1.51 9.93
CA GLY A 30 13.39 -1.24 8.95
C GLY A 30 12.54 -2.49 8.69
N ALA A 31 11.23 -2.32 8.52
CA ALA A 31 10.32 -3.36 8.10
C ALA A 31 9.32 -2.82 7.08
N ILE A 32 8.81 -3.70 6.23
CA ILE A 32 7.70 -3.39 5.33
C ILE A 32 6.47 -4.18 5.78
N LEU A 33 5.40 -3.46 6.05
CA LEU A 33 4.10 -4.03 6.34
C LEU A 33 3.23 -3.95 5.09
N THR A 34 2.27 -4.87 4.95
CA THR A 34 1.33 -4.83 3.84
C THR A 34 -0.10 -5.12 4.28
N GLY A 35 -1.07 -4.56 3.58
CA GLY A 35 -2.47 -4.78 3.86
C GLY A 35 -3.36 -4.42 2.68
N TRP A 36 -4.58 -4.95 2.69
CA TRP A 36 -5.58 -4.72 1.65
C TRP A 36 -6.99 -4.96 2.18
N GLN A 37 -7.98 -4.36 1.52
CA GLN A 37 -9.38 -4.75 1.69
C GLN A 37 -9.71 -5.88 0.71
N SER A 38 -10.24 -7.00 1.19
CA SER A 38 -10.75 -8.06 0.32
C SER A 38 -12.19 -7.79 -0.08
N SER A 39 -12.49 -7.89 -1.38
CA SER A 39 -13.88 -7.87 -1.87
C SER A 39 -14.59 -9.20 -1.64
N ALA A 40 -13.86 -10.33 -1.64
CA ALA A 40 -14.46 -11.64 -1.43
C ALA A 40 -14.97 -11.82 0.00
N GLN A 41 -14.17 -11.38 0.98
CA GLN A 41 -14.48 -11.60 2.40
C GLN A 41 -15.03 -10.35 3.11
N GLN A 42 -14.99 -9.18 2.44
CA GLN A 42 -15.38 -7.88 3.00
C GLN A 42 -14.63 -7.50 4.29
N GLN A 43 -13.35 -7.90 4.38
CA GLN A 43 -12.49 -7.65 5.55
C GLN A 43 -11.18 -6.97 5.13
N SER A 44 -10.58 -6.24 6.07
CA SER A 44 -9.21 -5.74 5.95
C SER A 44 -8.21 -6.78 6.43
N TYR A 45 -7.24 -7.10 5.58
CA TYR A 45 -6.08 -7.91 5.94
C TYR A 45 -4.88 -7.02 6.21
N LEU A 46 -4.17 -7.32 7.29
CA LEU A 46 -2.95 -6.63 7.68
C LEU A 46 -1.90 -7.69 8.00
N VAL A 47 -0.80 -7.66 7.26
CA VAL A 47 0.36 -8.52 7.47
C VAL A 47 1.39 -7.71 8.24
N GLU A 48 1.27 -7.76 9.57
CA GLU A 48 2.17 -7.05 10.49
C GLU A 48 3.01 -8.01 11.35
N ARG A 49 2.49 -9.22 11.62
CA ARG A 49 3.19 -10.20 12.46
C ARG A 49 4.32 -10.89 11.69
N ASN A 50 5.47 -11.03 12.35
CA ASN A 50 6.69 -11.64 11.80
C ASN A 50 7.14 -11.02 10.47
N ALA A 51 6.91 -9.72 10.30
CA ALA A 51 7.42 -8.99 9.13
C ALA A 51 8.96 -9.08 9.09
N GLN A 52 9.50 -9.31 7.91
CA GLN A 52 10.95 -9.30 7.70
C GLN A 52 11.50 -7.93 8.12
N THR A 53 12.40 -7.95 9.10
CA THR A 53 13.17 -6.78 9.49
C THR A 53 14.50 -6.76 8.75
N PHE A 54 15.00 -5.55 8.52
CA PHE A 54 16.28 -5.27 7.90
C PHE A 54 17.03 -4.31 8.82
N ASP A 55 18.21 -4.70 9.27
CA ASP A 55 19.09 -3.78 9.97
C ASP A 55 19.78 -2.86 8.96
N ILE A 56 19.27 -1.63 8.82
CA ILE A 56 19.76 -0.64 7.87
C ILE A 56 21.16 -0.10 8.22
N SER A 57 21.67 -0.40 9.42
CA SER A 57 23.08 -0.12 9.75
C SER A 57 24.05 -1.08 9.07
N SER A 58 23.58 -2.28 8.68
CA SER A 58 24.34 -3.26 7.93
C SER A 58 24.28 -2.94 6.43
N PRO A 59 25.41 -2.69 5.74
CA PRO A 59 25.40 -2.34 4.31
C PRO A 59 24.69 -3.37 3.43
N ARG A 60 24.83 -4.66 3.76
CA ARG A 60 24.18 -5.75 3.03
C ARG A 60 22.66 -5.69 3.19
N GLN A 61 22.17 -5.58 4.42
CA GLN A 61 20.74 -5.54 4.69
C GLN A 61 20.11 -4.24 4.18
N ALA A 62 20.83 -3.12 4.29
CA ALA A 62 20.44 -1.84 3.67
C ALA A 62 20.28 -1.97 2.15
N LEU A 63 21.19 -2.66 1.46
CA LEU A 63 21.07 -2.91 0.02
C LEU A 63 19.84 -3.76 -0.32
N HIS A 64 19.59 -4.83 0.44
CA HIS A 64 18.38 -5.65 0.26
C HIS A 64 17.11 -4.84 0.49
N PHE A 65 17.10 -4.01 1.54
CA PHE A 65 15.99 -3.15 1.87
C PHE A 65 15.72 -2.12 0.76
N ALA A 66 16.75 -1.43 0.28
CA ALA A 66 16.65 -0.48 -0.83
C ALA A 66 16.15 -1.15 -2.11
N THR A 67 16.63 -2.36 -2.42
CA THR A 67 16.17 -3.14 -3.58
C THR A 67 14.67 -3.46 -3.47
N PHE A 68 14.20 -3.80 -2.27
CA PHE A 68 12.78 -4.03 -2.04
C PHE A 68 11.97 -2.74 -2.27
N LEU A 69 12.44 -1.60 -1.75
CA LEU A 69 11.78 -0.30 -1.96
C LEU A 69 11.69 0.08 -3.45
N LEU A 70 12.73 -0.21 -4.24
CA LEU A 70 12.70 0.00 -5.69
C LEU A 70 11.62 -0.83 -6.38
N ARG A 71 11.40 -2.07 -5.94
CA ARG A 71 10.32 -2.92 -6.47
C ARG A 71 8.94 -2.40 -6.10
N LEU A 72 8.79 -1.77 -4.93
CA LEU A 72 7.52 -1.13 -4.54
C LEU A 72 7.14 0.05 -5.44
N ARG A 73 8.11 0.70 -6.09
CA ARG A 73 7.83 1.80 -7.04
C ARG A 73 6.90 1.38 -8.17
N GLU A 74 7.05 0.15 -8.66
CA GLU A 74 6.16 -0.39 -9.70
C GLU A 74 4.71 -0.52 -9.19
N ASN A 75 4.55 -0.89 -7.92
CA ASN A 75 3.24 -0.95 -7.28
C ASN A 75 2.63 0.44 -7.10
N GLN A 76 3.45 1.45 -6.77
CA GLN A 76 3.00 2.84 -6.68
C GLN A 76 2.46 3.35 -8.03
N ALA A 77 3.12 3.03 -9.14
CA ALA A 77 2.64 3.40 -10.47
C ALA A 77 1.28 2.76 -10.79
N LYS A 78 1.09 1.48 -10.44
CA LYS A 78 -0.20 0.78 -10.57
C LYS A 78 -1.30 1.41 -9.72
N LEU A 79 -0.97 1.79 -8.48
CA LEU A 79 -1.91 2.47 -7.59
C LEU A 79 -2.34 3.82 -8.17
N LYS A 80 -1.38 4.65 -8.60
CA LYS A 80 -1.66 5.96 -9.20
C LYS A 80 -2.66 5.83 -10.36
N ARG A 81 -2.42 4.88 -11.26
CA ARG A 81 -3.32 4.60 -12.37
C ARG A 81 -4.73 4.23 -11.91
N ARG A 82 -4.88 3.34 -10.93
CA ARG A 82 -6.20 2.96 -10.40
C ARG A 82 -6.94 4.14 -9.75
N VAL A 83 -6.20 5.00 -9.06
CA VAL A 83 -6.75 6.22 -8.47
C VAL A 83 -7.24 7.17 -9.57
N GLU A 84 -6.43 7.43 -10.60
CA GLU A 84 -6.81 8.27 -11.73
C GLU A 84 -8.03 7.71 -12.48
N GLU A 85 -8.08 6.39 -12.69
CA GLU A 85 -9.23 5.70 -13.30
C GLU A 85 -10.51 5.88 -12.46
N LYS A 86 -10.41 5.76 -11.13
CA LYS A 86 -11.56 5.94 -10.22
C LYS A 86 -12.04 7.37 -10.16
N LEU A 87 -11.14 8.34 -9.98
CA LEU A 87 -11.52 9.76 -9.97
C LEU A 87 -12.16 10.18 -11.31
N SER A 88 -11.62 9.70 -12.43
CA SER A 88 -12.19 10.01 -13.75
C SER A 88 -13.58 9.41 -13.94
N ALA A 89 -13.82 8.20 -13.41
CA ALA A 89 -15.13 7.57 -13.45
C ALA A 89 -16.16 8.34 -12.60
N ASP A 90 -15.77 8.80 -11.42
CA ASP A 90 -16.65 9.56 -10.52
C ASP A 90 -17.03 10.92 -11.11
N ILE A 91 -16.08 11.66 -11.70
CA ILE A 91 -16.34 12.93 -12.41
C ILE A 91 -17.34 12.73 -13.56
N ASN A 92 -17.19 11.65 -14.33
CA ASN A 92 -18.10 11.36 -15.43
C ASN A 92 -19.51 10.99 -14.94
N LEU A 93 -19.63 10.32 -13.79
CA LEU A 93 -20.92 9.98 -13.17
C LEU A 93 -21.65 11.23 -12.67
N GLU A 94 -20.93 12.21 -12.12
CA GLU A 94 -21.54 13.49 -11.69
C GLU A 94 -22.05 14.28 -12.90
N ARG A 95 -21.27 14.33 -13.98
CA ARG A 95 -21.63 15.06 -15.21
C ARG A 95 -22.82 14.49 -15.99
N VAL A 96 -23.13 13.20 -15.81
CA VAL A 96 -24.30 12.54 -16.43
C VAL A 96 -25.57 12.71 -15.58
N ARG A 97 -25.42 13.12 -14.31
CA ARG A 97 -26.55 13.35 -13.39
C ARG A 97 -27.07 14.79 -13.40
N GLU A 98 -26.29 15.73 -13.95
CA GLU A 98 -26.70 17.11 -14.27
C GLU A 98 -27.40 17.19 -15.63
#